data_AF-A0A267FP36-F1
#
_entry.id   AF-A0A267FP36-F1
#
_cell.length_a   1.000
_cell.length_b   1.000
_cell.length_c   1.000
_cell.angle_alpha   90.00
_cell.angle_beta   90.00
_cell.angle_gamma   90.00
#
_symmetry.space_group_name_H-M   'P 1'
#
loop_
_entity.id
_entity.type
_entity.pdbx_description
1 polymer ?
#
loop_
_entity_poly.entity_id
_entity_poly.type
_entity_poly.pdbx_seq_one_letter_code
_entity_poly.pdbx_strand_id
1 'polypeptide(L)'
;MEPQASIRALVAAALAAKDLDSLLDLCWQLDTNHTVSVNQLEQSIAHHVACLPDGLSCMEALIQKLGTKCLTCTNEKMNTPVHLAALYLDESWMELIHRNLGCDCFQQPGYIKRTAIHCAATNEKTNSCLKWLVNECGTDCLSVRDQEGDTPVHLAALCQGADSMQFFKSVLGSDCFHQPGNCQRTAIHHAATNEATNSCLKWLVNECGTDCLSVRDQRGNTPVHLAAWKQGADSMQFFKSVLGSDCFHQPGNCQRTAIHHAATNEATNSCLKWLVNECGTDCLSVRDQQGNTPVHLAAWKQGADSMQFFKSVLGSDCFHQPGRLQRTAIHWAARNEATNSCLKWLVQQLGRSCLLKRGFNGITAAHVAAQYQDVETLSFIVDLLGVSVLDLRDASHFLPWKRKSVADYAKLNSQHGSQLTRWIAERRDQQRSQSEKTPTVPLHEDFYQVTNPQGFCLIININTYSTGSGEEERKGSERDVDRVRKLFRKLSFTIKEVQNPTTAEIDDFLNETKKSKELAKHGSFVCFLMAHGRKDAQRRDCIIDGHGVQSPVLELAAKFKASV
;
A
#
# COMPACT_ATOMS: atom_id res chain seq x y z
N MET A 1 23.54 47.48 18.84
CA MET A 1 23.35 46.19 18.14
C MET A 1 22.11 45.42 18.64
N GLU A 2 21.69 45.55 19.89
CA GLU A 2 20.50 44.86 20.43
C GLU A 2 19.11 45.24 19.85
N PRO A 3 18.82 46.50 19.41
CA PRO A 3 17.46 46.86 19.00
C PRO A 3 16.95 46.08 17.77
N GLN A 4 17.82 45.83 16.80
CA GLN A 4 17.44 45.15 15.55
C GLN A 4 17.30 43.63 15.73
N ALA A 5 18.03 43.03 16.67
CA ALA A 5 17.81 41.63 17.04
C ALA A 5 16.42 41.44 17.68
N SER A 6 15.97 42.41 18.48
CA SER A 6 14.62 42.45 19.04
C SER A 6 13.56 42.61 17.94
N ILE A 7 13.75 43.55 17.01
CA ILE A 7 12.83 43.77 15.88
C ILE A 7 12.71 42.53 15.00
N ARG A 8 13.82 41.82 14.70
CA ARG A 8 13.78 40.55 13.96
C ARG A 8 12.92 39.50 14.63
N ALA A 9 13.04 39.34 15.94
CA ALA A 9 12.24 38.39 16.70
C ALA A 9 10.75 38.77 16.70
N LEU A 10 10.44 40.06 16.81
CA LEU A 10 9.07 40.58 16.72
C LEU A 10 8.47 40.37 15.34
N VAL A 11 9.22 40.62 14.27
CA VAL A 11 8.78 40.36 12.88
C VAL A 11 8.52 38.87 12.67
N ALA A 12 9.42 38.01 13.14
CA ALA A 12 9.23 36.56 13.05
C ALA A 12 7.97 36.10 13.80
N ALA A 13 7.70 36.68 14.98
CA ALA A 13 6.50 36.41 15.75
C ALA A 13 5.22 36.91 15.03
N ALA A 14 5.25 38.13 14.48
CA ALA A 14 4.12 38.69 13.72
C ALA A 14 3.82 37.88 12.45
N LEU A 15 4.85 37.46 11.71
CA LEU A 15 4.71 36.57 10.55
C LEU A 15 4.14 35.20 10.94
N ALA A 16 4.59 34.62 12.07
CA ALA A 16 4.07 33.36 12.57
C ALA A 16 2.60 33.47 13.01
N ALA A 17 2.22 34.59 13.62
CA ALA A 17 0.86 34.89 14.05
C ALA A 17 -0.06 35.37 12.92
N LYS A 18 0.49 35.73 11.75
CA LYS A 18 -0.20 36.42 10.65
C LYS A 18 -0.85 37.74 11.09
N ASP A 19 -0.21 38.44 12.02
CA ASP A 19 -0.65 39.75 12.51
C ASP A 19 -0.12 40.84 11.57
N LEU A 20 -0.96 41.25 10.63
CA LEU A 20 -0.60 42.18 9.56
C LEU A 20 -0.41 43.62 10.04
N ASP A 21 -1.18 44.04 11.05
CA ASP A 21 -1.10 45.41 11.59
C ASP A 21 0.24 45.60 12.29
N SER A 22 0.61 44.68 13.19
CA SER A 22 1.91 44.70 13.84
C SER A 22 3.06 44.54 12.83
N LEU A 23 2.88 43.68 11.82
CA LEU A 23 3.89 43.46 10.80
C LEU A 23 4.15 44.73 9.97
N LEU A 24 3.10 45.47 9.62
CA LEU A 24 3.21 46.71 8.86
C LEU A 24 4.02 47.76 9.63
N ASP A 25 3.71 47.96 10.91
CA ASP A 25 4.45 48.89 11.78
C ASP A 25 5.92 48.50 11.93
N LEU A 26 6.20 47.19 12.02
CA LEU A 26 7.56 46.68 12.11
C LEU A 26 8.32 46.83 10.79
N CYS A 27 7.64 46.72 9.63
CA CYS A 27 8.26 46.91 8.32
C CYS A 27 8.87 48.32 8.16
N TRP A 28 8.26 49.33 8.78
CA TRP A 28 8.79 50.71 8.79
C TRP A 28 10.03 50.91 9.69
N GLN A 29 10.30 49.97 10.59
CA GLN A 29 11.42 50.02 11.55
C GLN A 29 12.65 49.21 11.11
N LEU A 30 12.54 48.42 10.04
CA LEU A 30 13.61 47.59 9.50
C LEU A 30 14.69 48.43 8.80
N ASP A 31 15.95 48.06 9.01
CA ASP A 31 17.09 48.67 8.32
C ASP A 31 17.51 47.91 7.05
N THR A 32 17.30 46.59 7.01
CA THR A 32 17.67 45.70 5.92
C THR A 32 16.71 44.51 5.82
N ASN A 33 16.68 43.83 4.66
CA ASN A 33 15.83 42.67 4.43
C ASN A 33 16.42 41.42 5.10
N HIS A 34 16.25 41.32 6.41
CA HIS A 34 16.81 40.25 7.23
C HIS A 34 16.25 38.87 6.87
N THR A 35 17.06 37.84 7.07
CA THR A 35 16.61 36.44 7.09
C THR A 35 16.03 36.12 8.46
N VAL A 36 14.82 35.54 8.47
CA VAL A 36 14.13 35.10 9.68
C VAL A 36 13.59 33.69 9.49
N SER A 37 13.62 32.89 10.57
CA SER A 37 13.04 31.55 10.60
C SER A 37 11.61 31.63 11.12
N VAL A 38 10.63 31.30 10.26
CA VAL A 38 9.21 31.26 10.59
C VAL A 38 8.70 29.88 10.22
N ASN A 39 8.09 29.17 11.18
CA ASN A 39 7.56 27.81 10.98
C ASN A 39 8.58 26.85 10.34
N GLN A 40 9.84 26.89 10.81
CA GLN A 40 10.97 26.09 10.31
C GLN A 40 11.42 26.42 8.87
N LEU A 41 10.92 27.52 8.29
CA LEU A 41 11.35 28.02 6.99
C LEU A 41 12.23 29.26 7.18
N GLU A 42 13.50 29.16 6.82
CA GLU A 42 14.46 30.25 6.87
C GLU A 42 14.55 30.96 5.52
N GLN A 43 14.10 32.21 5.47
CA GLN A 43 14.16 33.05 4.26
C GLN A 43 14.02 34.53 4.64
N SER A 44 14.20 35.43 3.67
CA SER A 44 14.10 36.87 3.95
C SER A 44 12.68 37.28 4.34
N ILE A 45 12.54 38.40 5.06
CA ILE A 45 11.24 38.97 5.42
C ILE A 45 10.38 39.18 4.18
N ALA A 46 10.94 39.74 3.09
CA ALA A 46 10.21 39.88 1.83
C ALA A 46 9.66 38.56 1.26
N HIS A 47 10.39 37.44 1.37
CA HIS A 47 9.87 36.15 0.94
C HIS A 47 8.69 35.67 1.79
N HIS A 48 8.74 35.88 3.10
CA HIS A 48 7.62 35.54 3.99
C HIS A 48 6.39 36.41 3.71
N VAL A 49 6.57 37.71 3.49
CA VAL A 49 5.47 38.62 3.14
C VAL A 49 4.85 38.26 1.79
N ALA A 50 5.65 37.83 0.80
CA ALA A 50 5.18 37.33 -0.49
C ALA A 50 4.46 35.96 -0.44
N CYS A 51 4.23 35.41 0.76
CA CYS A 51 3.36 34.25 0.97
C CYS A 51 2.05 34.61 1.71
N LEU A 52 1.84 35.89 2.06
CA LEU A 52 0.66 36.36 2.78
C LEU A 52 -0.35 37.00 1.81
N PRO A 53 -1.59 36.48 1.69
CA PRO A 53 -2.61 37.02 0.79
C PRO A 53 -2.82 38.54 0.94
N ASP A 54 -3.01 39.01 2.18
CA ASP A 54 -3.27 40.43 2.49
C ASP A 54 -1.97 41.19 2.85
N GLY A 55 -0.80 40.65 2.50
CA GLY A 55 0.51 41.22 2.81
C GLY A 55 0.94 42.38 1.89
N LEU A 56 0.07 42.85 0.98
CA LEU A 56 0.44 43.81 -0.06
C LEU A 56 0.96 45.12 0.54
N SER A 57 0.26 45.69 1.54
CA SER A 57 0.68 46.91 2.24
C SER A 57 2.02 46.75 2.96
N CYS A 58 2.28 45.57 3.53
CA CYS A 58 3.57 45.27 4.16
C CYS A 58 4.68 45.23 3.10
N MET A 59 4.41 44.64 1.93
CA MET A 59 5.38 44.62 0.83
C MET A 59 5.66 46.04 0.29
N GLU A 60 4.64 46.88 0.15
CA GLU A 60 4.81 48.29 -0.21
C GLU A 60 5.71 49.03 0.78
N ALA A 61 5.47 48.86 2.08
CA ALA A 61 6.32 49.44 3.13
C ALA A 61 7.78 48.96 3.03
N LEU A 62 7.99 47.65 2.78
CA LEU A 62 9.32 47.08 2.60
C LEU A 62 10.03 47.66 1.37
N ILE A 63 9.33 47.81 0.24
CA ILE A 63 9.91 48.40 -0.97
C ILE A 63 10.29 49.87 -0.73
N GLN A 64 9.41 50.64 -0.09
CA GLN A 64 9.66 52.05 0.20
C GLN A 64 10.82 52.25 1.19
N LYS A 65 10.96 51.37 2.19
CA LYS A 65 12.06 51.46 3.17
C LYS A 65 13.38 50.87 2.70
N LEU A 66 13.35 49.67 2.15
CA LEU A 66 14.55 48.88 1.86
C LEU A 66 14.98 48.98 0.38
N GLY A 67 14.16 49.60 -0.46
CA GLY A 67 14.34 49.68 -1.89
C GLY A 67 13.98 48.38 -2.61
N THR A 68 14.02 48.42 -3.94
CA THR A 68 13.57 47.32 -4.82
C THR A 68 14.43 46.05 -4.74
N LYS A 69 15.62 46.13 -4.14
CA LYS A 69 16.52 44.98 -3.92
C LYS A 69 15.91 43.89 -3.04
N CYS A 70 14.94 44.24 -2.19
CA CYS A 70 14.23 43.23 -1.38
C CYS A 70 13.45 42.23 -2.25
N LEU A 71 13.01 42.63 -3.45
CA LEU A 71 12.27 41.79 -4.40
C LEU A 71 13.17 40.94 -5.32
N THR A 72 14.46 41.25 -5.43
CA THR A 72 15.39 40.53 -6.32
C THR A 72 16.30 39.57 -5.57
N CYS A 73 16.25 39.53 -4.24
CA CYS A 73 17.00 38.57 -3.45
C CYS A 73 16.45 37.15 -3.64
N THR A 74 17.33 36.14 -3.57
CA THR A 74 16.95 34.74 -3.72
C THR A 74 16.99 34.01 -2.39
N ASN A 75 16.04 33.10 -2.15
CA ASN A 75 16.10 32.14 -1.04
C ASN A 75 16.98 30.91 -1.38
N GLU A 76 17.06 29.94 -0.47
CA GLU A 76 17.84 28.70 -0.66
C GLU A 76 17.43 27.88 -1.88
N LYS A 77 16.18 28.03 -2.34
CA LYS A 77 15.66 27.36 -3.54
C LYS A 77 15.87 28.19 -4.81
N MET A 78 16.61 29.29 -4.73
CA MET A 78 16.83 30.27 -5.81
C MET A 78 15.58 31.05 -6.23
N ASN A 79 14.46 30.95 -5.49
CA ASN A 79 13.27 31.75 -5.78
C ASN A 79 13.44 33.16 -5.23
N THR A 80 12.89 34.15 -5.94
CA THR A 80 12.74 35.53 -5.45
C THR A 80 11.34 35.75 -4.87
N PRO A 81 11.08 36.84 -4.12
CA PRO A 81 9.73 37.20 -3.70
C PRO A 81 8.75 37.34 -4.87
N VAL A 82 9.21 37.72 -6.06
CA VAL A 82 8.39 37.78 -7.29
C VAL A 82 7.84 36.40 -7.66
N HIS A 83 8.65 35.34 -7.55
CA HIS A 83 8.22 33.97 -7.82
C HIS A 83 7.16 33.51 -6.83
N LEU A 84 7.33 33.82 -5.54
CA LEU A 84 6.37 33.45 -4.49
C LEU A 84 5.05 34.21 -4.63
N ALA A 85 5.13 35.50 -4.95
CA ALA A 85 3.95 36.32 -5.22
C ALA A 85 3.14 35.77 -6.41
N ALA A 86 3.81 35.45 -7.52
CA ALA A 86 3.16 34.84 -8.67
C ALA A 86 2.52 33.48 -8.34
N LEU A 87 3.16 32.69 -7.47
CA LEU A 87 2.70 31.35 -7.08
C LEU A 87 1.46 31.37 -6.16
N TYR A 88 1.34 32.35 -5.27
CA TYR A 88 0.36 32.31 -4.17
C TYR A 88 -0.69 33.42 -4.18
N LEU A 89 -0.45 34.52 -4.89
CA LEU A 89 -1.18 35.79 -4.75
C LEU A 89 -1.91 36.16 -6.05
N ASP A 90 -2.37 37.40 -6.15
CA ASP A 90 -3.20 37.93 -7.26
C ASP A 90 -2.47 38.98 -8.12
N GLU A 91 -3.18 39.49 -9.14
CA GLU A 91 -2.66 40.45 -10.12
C GLU A 91 -2.15 41.75 -9.48
N SER A 92 -2.69 42.18 -8.34
CA SER A 92 -2.30 43.42 -7.65
C SER A 92 -0.83 43.39 -7.24
N TRP A 93 -0.32 42.20 -6.90
CA TRP A 93 1.09 42.00 -6.62
C TRP A 93 1.96 42.12 -7.85
N MET A 94 1.48 41.65 -9.01
CA MET A 94 2.22 41.78 -10.27
C MET A 94 2.28 43.25 -10.70
N GLU A 95 1.19 44.01 -10.52
CA GLU A 95 1.16 45.46 -10.75
C GLU A 95 2.14 46.22 -9.86
N LEU A 96 2.15 45.91 -8.55
CA LEU A 96 3.07 46.53 -7.60
C LEU A 96 4.53 46.26 -7.98
N ILE A 97 4.86 45.00 -8.31
CA ILE A 97 6.22 44.61 -8.68
C ILE A 97 6.63 45.28 -10.00
N HIS A 98 5.77 45.27 -11.00
CA HIS A 98 6.03 45.89 -12.30
C HIS A 98 6.27 47.39 -12.19
N ARG A 99 5.49 48.11 -11.38
CA ARG A 99 5.68 49.55 -11.12
C ARG A 99 7.08 49.87 -10.59
N ASN A 100 7.71 48.94 -9.87
CA ASN A 100 9.00 49.15 -9.21
C ASN A 100 10.20 48.55 -9.97
N LEU A 101 10.02 47.46 -10.71
CA LEU A 101 11.11 46.70 -11.35
C LEU A 101 10.97 46.53 -12.87
N GLY A 102 9.81 46.82 -13.46
CA GLY A 102 9.52 46.55 -14.87
C GLY A 102 9.36 45.05 -15.18
N CYS A 103 9.33 44.69 -16.47
CA CYS A 103 9.04 43.31 -16.91
C CYS A 103 10.21 42.33 -16.75
N ASP A 104 11.45 42.83 -16.73
CA ASP A 104 12.67 42.00 -16.72
C ASP A 104 12.78 41.13 -15.46
N CYS A 105 12.17 41.55 -14.34
CA CYS A 105 12.18 40.77 -13.12
C CYS A 105 11.37 39.47 -13.24
N PHE A 106 10.37 39.43 -14.10
CA PHE A 106 9.52 38.25 -14.29
C PHE A 106 10.20 37.14 -15.10
N GLN A 107 11.25 37.48 -15.87
CA GLN A 107 12.03 36.54 -16.68
C GLN A 107 13.19 35.90 -15.90
N GLN A 108 13.46 36.36 -14.67
CA GLN A 108 14.53 35.80 -13.86
C GLN A 108 14.23 34.33 -13.54
N PRO A 109 15.18 33.40 -13.75
CA PRO A 109 14.96 32.00 -13.44
C PRO A 109 15.11 31.75 -11.94
N GLY A 110 14.11 31.12 -11.34
CA GLY A 110 14.12 30.64 -9.96
C GLY A 110 14.49 29.15 -9.83
N TYR A 111 13.86 28.47 -8.87
CA TYR A 111 13.96 27.03 -8.69
C TYR A 111 13.64 26.30 -10.00
N ILE A 112 14.43 25.27 -10.36
CA ILE A 112 14.30 24.50 -11.61
C ILE A 112 14.15 25.37 -12.87
N LYS A 113 14.77 26.55 -12.90
CA LYS A 113 14.67 27.53 -13.99
C LYS A 113 13.25 28.02 -14.30
N ARG A 114 12.32 27.90 -13.36
CA ARG A 114 10.98 28.47 -13.51
C ARG A 114 11.03 29.98 -13.36
N THR A 115 10.43 30.68 -14.31
CA THR A 115 10.21 32.13 -14.27
C THR A 115 8.88 32.46 -13.57
N ALA A 116 8.57 33.74 -13.37
CA ALA A 116 7.34 34.15 -12.69
C ALA A 116 6.06 33.63 -13.38
N ILE A 117 6.05 33.51 -14.71
CA ILE A 117 4.89 32.96 -15.44
C ILE A 117 4.67 31.47 -15.16
N HIS A 118 5.73 30.69 -14.91
CA HIS A 118 5.60 29.29 -14.50
C HIS A 118 5.01 29.17 -13.09
N CYS A 119 5.45 30.04 -12.18
CA CYS A 119 4.86 30.15 -10.84
C CYS A 119 3.38 30.57 -10.91
N ALA A 120 3.05 31.57 -11.72
CA ALA A 120 1.67 32.00 -11.96
C ALA A 120 0.80 30.89 -12.55
N ALA A 121 1.33 30.05 -13.44
CA ALA A 121 0.65 28.88 -13.97
C ALA A 121 0.42 27.77 -12.93
N THR A 122 1.24 27.72 -11.88
CA THR A 122 1.12 26.76 -10.78
C THR A 122 0.16 27.26 -9.68
N ASN A 123 -0.29 28.51 -9.75
CA ASN A 123 -1.21 29.07 -8.76
C ASN A 123 -2.59 28.41 -8.89
N GLU A 124 -2.95 27.59 -7.90
CA GLU A 124 -4.20 26.82 -7.88
C GLU A 124 -5.43 27.67 -7.56
N LYS A 125 -5.25 28.86 -6.96
CA LYS A 125 -6.36 29.71 -6.50
C LYS A 125 -6.91 30.59 -7.62
N THR A 126 -6.03 31.14 -8.44
CA THR A 126 -6.40 32.08 -9.51
C THR A 126 -5.42 32.03 -10.66
N ASN A 127 -5.92 32.34 -11.86
CA ASN A 127 -5.11 32.56 -13.05
C ASN A 127 -4.90 34.06 -13.36
N SER A 128 -5.25 34.96 -12.44
CA SER A 128 -5.10 36.40 -12.65
C SER A 128 -3.66 36.82 -12.92
N CYS A 129 -2.70 36.37 -12.10
CA CYS A 129 -1.28 36.64 -12.33
C CYS A 129 -0.82 36.17 -13.71
N LEU A 130 -1.28 34.99 -14.15
CA LEU A 130 -0.96 34.43 -15.46
C LEU A 130 -1.49 35.33 -16.58
N LYS A 131 -2.77 35.72 -16.52
CA LYS A 131 -3.40 36.61 -17.50
C LYS A 131 -2.73 37.98 -17.54
N TRP A 132 -2.48 38.56 -16.36
CA TRP A 132 -1.83 39.85 -16.20
C TRP A 132 -0.43 39.86 -16.82
N LEU A 133 0.40 38.87 -16.47
CA LEU A 133 1.77 38.77 -16.98
C LEU A 133 1.80 38.65 -18.51
N VAL A 134 0.88 37.90 -19.12
CA VAL A 134 0.83 37.77 -20.58
C VAL A 134 0.34 39.05 -21.26
N ASN A 135 -0.65 39.74 -20.68
CA ASN A 135 -1.18 40.98 -21.24
C ASN A 135 -0.15 42.13 -21.18
N GLU A 136 0.60 42.24 -20.08
CA GLU A 136 1.54 43.34 -19.86
C GLU A 136 2.96 43.04 -20.34
N CYS A 137 3.44 41.80 -20.17
CA CYS A 137 4.81 41.40 -20.55
C CYS A 137 4.89 40.73 -21.93
N GLY A 138 3.76 40.48 -22.58
CA GLY A 138 3.68 39.82 -23.88
C GLY A 138 3.72 38.28 -23.83
N THR A 139 3.57 37.67 -25.01
CA THR A 139 3.34 36.23 -25.16
C THR A 139 4.61 35.39 -25.16
N ASP A 140 5.78 36.01 -25.36
CA ASP A 140 7.06 35.31 -25.49
C ASP A 140 7.39 34.45 -24.26
N CYS A 141 6.95 34.90 -23.09
CA CYS A 141 7.11 34.20 -21.81
C CYS A 141 6.43 32.81 -21.79
N LEU A 142 5.42 32.57 -22.63
CA LEU A 142 4.69 31.30 -22.70
C LEU A 142 5.43 30.20 -23.45
N SER A 143 6.46 30.55 -24.22
CA SER A 143 7.30 29.59 -24.96
C SER A 143 8.50 29.09 -24.16
N VAL A 144 8.80 29.74 -23.02
CA VAL A 144 9.94 29.40 -22.16
C VAL A 144 9.70 28.03 -21.53
N ARG A 145 10.76 27.22 -21.49
CA ARG A 145 10.77 25.91 -20.85
C ARG A 145 11.54 25.97 -19.54
N ASP A 146 11.00 25.34 -18.51
CA ASP A 146 11.71 25.11 -17.27
C ASP A 146 12.79 24.01 -17.42
N GLN A 147 13.50 23.70 -16.35
CA GLN A 147 14.58 22.71 -16.37
C GLN A 147 14.09 21.28 -16.68
N GLU A 148 12.82 20.97 -16.42
CA GLU A 148 12.21 19.67 -16.73
C GLU A 148 11.69 19.61 -18.18
N GLY A 149 11.65 20.76 -18.86
CA GLY A 149 11.19 20.90 -20.23
C GLY A 149 9.73 21.35 -20.33
N ASP A 150 9.05 21.63 -19.21
CA ASP A 150 7.67 22.09 -19.19
C ASP A 150 7.57 23.58 -19.52
N THR A 151 6.57 23.93 -20.33
CA THR A 151 6.16 25.32 -20.56
C THR A 151 5.01 25.70 -19.62
N PRO A 152 4.65 27.00 -19.47
CA PRO A 152 3.56 27.42 -18.58
C PRO A 152 2.21 26.74 -18.85
N VAL A 153 1.89 26.36 -20.10
CA VAL A 153 0.64 25.63 -20.40
C VAL A 153 0.58 24.24 -19.75
N HIS A 154 1.72 23.55 -19.62
CA HIS A 154 1.79 22.26 -18.95
C HIS A 154 1.48 22.39 -17.45
N LEU A 155 2.04 23.42 -16.81
CA LEU A 155 1.83 23.69 -15.38
C LEU A 155 0.41 24.17 -15.10
N ALA A 156 -0.14 25.04 -15.96
CA ALA A 156 -1.52 25.49 -15.84
C ALA A 156 -2.51 24.34 -16.03
N ALA A 157 -2.26 23.42 -16.97
CA ALA A 157 -3.09 22.22 -17.13
C ALA A 157 -3.07 21.33 -15.88
N LEU A 158 -1.92 21.26 -15.18
CA LEU A 158 -1.75 20.49 -13.95
C LEU A 158 -2.45 21.13 -12.73
N CYS A 159 -2.41 22.46 -12.60
CA CYS A 159 -2.76 23.16 -11.36
C CYS A 159 -4.03 24.03 -11.45
N GLN A 160 -4.44 24.45 -12.65
CA GLN A 160 -5.56 25.38 -12.85
C GLN A 160 -6.76 24.73 -13.54
N GLY A 161 -7.83 25.50 -13.72
CA GLY A 161 -9.07 25.09 -14.40
C GLY A 161 -9.14 25.49 -15.87
N ALA A 162 -10.24 25.10 -16.53
CA ALA A 162 -10.48 25.27 -17.96
C ALA A 162 -10.29 26.72 -18.48
N ASP A 163 -10.59 27.73 -17.67
CA ASP A 163 -10.40 29.15 -17.99
C ASP A 163 -8.97 29.48 -18.41
N SER A 164 -7.98 28.81 -17.81
CA SER A 164 -6.57 28.98 -18.18
C SER A 164 -6.31 28.43 -19.58
N MET A 165 -6.87 27.27 -19.92
CA MET A 165 -6.73 26.66 -21.24
C MET A 165 -7.41 27.50 -22.33
N GLN A 166 -8.58 28.05 -22.03
CA GLN A 166 -9.27 29.00 -22.92
C GLN A 166 -8.41 30.24 -23.18
N PHE A 167 -7.77 30.77 -22.15
CA PHE A 167 -6.84 31.89 -22.28
C PHE A 167 -5.63 31.53 -23.16
N PHE A 168 -4.97 30.40 -22.91
CA PHE A 168 -3.85 29.94 -23.76
C PHE A 168 -4.26 29.80 -25.23
N LYS A 169 -5.44 29.24 -25.52
CA LYS A 169 -5.94 29.12 -26.88
C LYS A 169 -6.16 30.48 -27.54
N SER A 170 -6.69 31.47 -26.81
CA SER A 170 -6.91 32.81 -27.36
C SER A 170 -5.61 33.54 -27.73
N VAL A 171 -4.49 33.18 -27.08
CA VAL A 171 -3.21 33.86 -27.23
C VAL A 171 -2.27 33.11 -28.18
N LEU A 172 -2.18 31.79 -28.07
CA LEU A 172 -1.21 30.96 -28.81
C LEU A 172 -1.86 30.01 -29.85
N GLY A 173 -3.18 29.89 -29.87
CA GLY A 173 -3.87 28.87 -30.65
C GLY A 173 -3.79 27.46 -30.02
N SER A 174 -4.31 26.45 -30.73
CA SER A 174 -4.43 25.07 -30.24
C SER A 174 -3.11 24.29 -30.24
N ASP A 175 -2.13 24.68 -31.07
CA ASP A 175 -0.90 23.91 -31.26
C ASP A 175 -0.04 23.82 -29.98
N CYS A 176 -0.18 24.80 -29.08
CA CYS A 176 0.52 24.81 -27.80
C CYS A 176 0.18 23.59 -26.93
N PHE A 177 -1.02 23.00 -27.05
CA PHE A 177 -1.45 21.86 -26.24
C PHE A 177 -0.80 20.53 -26.67
N HIS A 178 -0.30 20.46 -27.90
CA HIS A 178 0.32 19.26 -28.46
C HIS A 178 1.84 19.21 -28.25
N GLN A 179 2.44 20.31 -27.81
CA GLN A 179 3.87 20.34 -27.55
C GLN A 179 4.21 19.40 -26.39
N PRO A 180 5.28 18.59 -26.50
CA PRO A 180 5.73 17.77 -25.39
C PRO A 180 6.53 18.60 -24.39
N GLY A 181 6.28 18.38 -23.11
CA GLY A 181 7.06 18.84 -21.96
C GLY A 181 7.86 17.70 -21.32
N ASN A 182 7.91 17.68 -20.00
CA ASN A 182 8.62 16.68 -19.21
C ASN A 182 8.07 15.27 -19.51
N CYS A 183 8.96 14.29 -19.64
CA CYS A 183 8.61 12.90 -19.98
C CYS A 183 7.75 12.75 -21.25
N GLN A 184 7.92 13.63 -22.26
CA GLN A 184 7.11 13.65 -23.49
C GLN A 184 5.60 13.80 -23.22
N ARG A 185 5.23 14.44 -22.11
CA ARG A 185 3.83 14.70 -21.75
C ARG A 185 3.34 15.97 -22.41
N THR A 186 2.18 15.90 -23.03
CA THR A 186 1.47 17.06 -23.59
C THR A 186 0.51 17.65 -22.55
N ALA A 187 -0.08 18.82 -22.82
CA ALA A 187 -0.98 19.50 -21.87
C ALA A 187 -2.12 18.58 -21.34
N ILE A 188 -2.67 17.70 -22.18
CA ILE A 188 -3.72 16.75 -21.77
C ILE A 188 -3.22 15.71 -20.74
N HIS A 189 -1.95 15.31 -20.78
CA HIS A 189 -1.37 14.42 -19.77
C HIS A 189 -1.27 15.11 -18.41
N HIS A 190 -0.87 16.39 -18.40
CA HIS A 190 -0.81 17.20 -17.18
C HIS A 190 -2.22 17.45 -16.62
N ALA A 191 -3.18 17.76 -17.49
CA ALA A 191 -4.60 17.87 -17.13
C ALA A 191 -5.18 16.58 -16.55
N ALA A 192 -4.74 15.41 -17.01
CA ALA A 192 -5.13 14.12 -16.46
C ALA A 192 -4.51 13.84 -15.07
N THR A 193 -3.41 14.51 -14.73
CA THR A 193 -2.79 14.41 -13.40
C THR A 193 -3.26 15.45 -12.39
N ASN A 194 -4.11 16.39 -12.79
CA ASN A 194 -4.71 17.37 -11.89
C ASN A 194 -5.68 16.65 -10.93
N GLU A 195 -5.34 16.61 -9.64
CA GLU A 195 -6.12 15.90 -8.60
C GLU A 195 -7.36 16.71 -8.16
N ALA A 196 -7.33 18.04 -8.30
CA ALA A 196 -8.38 18.93 -7.82
C ALA A 196 -9.58 18.98 -8.77
N THR A 197 -9.34 18.93 -10.09
CA THR A 197 -10.40 19.06 -11.10
C THR A 197 -10.05 18.38 -12.42
N ASN A 198 -11.07 17.87 -13.12
CA ASN A 198 -10.97 17.36 -14.48
C ASN A 198 -11.47 18.38 -15.54
N SER A 199 -11.64 19.64 -15.16
CA SER A 199 -12.15 20.69 -16.05
C SER A 199 -11.24 20.93 -17.25
N CYS A 200 -9.92 21.09 -17.04
CA CYS A 200 -8.93 21.19 -18.13
C CYS A 200 -8.96 19.98 -19.05
N LEU A 201 -9.07 18.77 -18.49
CA LEU A 201 -9.13 17.53 -19.26
C LEU A 201 -10.35 17.54 -20.19
N LYS A 202 -11.54 17.82 -19.66
CA LYS A 202 -12.80 17.86 -20.43
C LYS A 202 -12.74 18.93 -21.52
N TRP A 203 -12.25 20.12 -21.16
CA TRP A 203 -12.13 21.23 -22.10
C TRP A 203 -11.16 20.91 -23.24
N LEU A 204 -9.97 20.40 -22.94
CA LEU A 204 -8.97 20.06 -23.95
C LEU A 204 -9.47 19.00 -24.93
N VAL A 205 -10.21 17.99 -24.48
CA VAL A 205 -10.79 16.96 -25.34
C VAL A 205 -11.89 17.52 -26.25
N ASN A 206 -12.73 18.41 -25.71
CA ASN A 206 -13.78 19.05 -26.51
C ASN A 206 -13.21 19.97 -27.60
N GLU A 207 -12.09 20.65 -27.30
CA GLU A 207 -11.50 21.64 -28.19
C GLU A 207 -10.47 21.07 -29.17
N CYS A 208 -9.65 20.12 -28.73
CA CYS A 208 -8.58 19.51 -29.54
C CYS A 208 -8.99 18.17 -30.16
N GLY A 209 -10.19 17.68 -29.86
CA GLY A 209 -10.68 16.37 -30.29
C GLY A 209 -10.09 15.21 -29.47
N THR A 210 -10.50 13.99 -29.84
CA THR A 210 -10.22 12.77 -29.08
C THR A 210 -8.84 12.18 -29.35
N ASP A 211 -8.19 12.57 -30.46
CA ASP A 211 -6.88 12.07 -30.87
C ASP A 211 -5.79 12.32 -29.81
N CYS A 212 -5.92 13.42 -29.06
CA CYS A 212 -5.00 13.75 -27.96
C CYS A 212 -4.97 12.69 -26.85
N LEU A 213 -6.02 11.87 -26.72
CA LEU A 213 -6.13 10.79 -25.72
C LEU A 213 -5.40 9.50 -26.13
N SER A 214 -4.99 9.38 -27.39
CA SER A 214 -4.22 8.23 -27.89
C SER A 214 -2.70 8.43 -27.75
N VAL A 215 -2.26 9.65 -27.50
CA VAL A 215 -0.85 10.02 -27.34
C VAL A 215 -0.27 9.33 -26.11
N ARG A 216 0.97 8.83 -26.24
CA ARG A 216 1.68 8.14 -25.16
C ARG A 216 2.82 9.01 -24.64
N ASP A 217 2.94 9.10 -23.32
CA ASP A 217 4.11 9.67 -22.66
C ASP A 217 5.35 8.79 -22.85
N GLN A 218 6.51 9.26 -22.40
CA GLN A 218 7.80 8.54 -22.51
C GLN A 218 7.77 7.15 -21.86
N ARG A 219 6.88 6.91 -20.89
CA ARG A 219 6.72 5.61 -20.21
C ARG A 219 5.67 4.73 -20.89
N GLY A 220 5.06 5.21 -21.97
CA GLY A 220 4.02 4.51 -22.72
C GLY A 220 2.61 4.69 -22.14
N ASN A 221 2.38 5.59 -21.18
CA ASN A 221 1.05 5.84 -20.63
C ASN A 221 0.26 6.81 -21.50
N THR A 222 -1.04 6.57 -21.67
CA THR A 222 -1.99 7.54 -22.22
C THR A 222 -2.59 8.41 -21.11
N PRO A 223 -3.26 9.54 -21.43
CA PRO A 223 -3.97 10.35 -20.43
C PRO A 223 -4.97 9.55 -19.58
N VAL A 224 -5.60 8.52 -20.15
CA VAL A 224 -6.52 7.62 -19.42
C VAL A 224 -5.85 6.94 -18.23
N HIS A 225 -4.61 6.47 -18.41
CA HIS A 225 -3.83 5.83 -17.34
C HIS A 225 -3.49 6.82 -16.22
N LEU A 226 -3.15 8.05 -16.58
CA LEU A 226 -2.77 9.09 -15.62
C LEU A 226 -3.97 9.58 -14.82
N ALA A 227 -5.12 9.80 -15.47
CA ALA A 227 -6.35 10.16 -14.79
C ALA A 227 -6.88 9.02 -13.91
N ALA A 228 -6.76 7.75 -14.32
CA ALA A 228 -7.07 6.64 -13.42
C ALA A 228 -6.21 6.65 -12.15
N TRP A 229 -4.95 7.08 -12.25
CA TRP A 229 -4.01 7.17 -11.12
C TRP A 229 -4.27 8.37 -10.20
N LYS A 230 -4.70 9.51 -10.75
CA LYS A 230 -4.75 10.79 -10.02
C LYS A 230 -6.14 11.38 -9.81
N GLN A 231 -7.11 11.09 -10.67
CA GLN A 231 -8.46 11.63 -10.62
C GLN A 231 -9.48 10.61 -10.09
N GLY A 232 -10.74 11.05 -9.98
CA GLY A 232 -11.88 10.24 -9.56
C GLY A 232 -12.73 9.70 -10.71
N ALA A 233 -13.78 8.96 -10.36
CA ALA A 233 -14.67 8.23 -11.28
C ALA A 233 -15.26 9.10 -12.41
N ASP A 234 -15.52 10.38 -12.17
CA ASP A 234 -16.02 11.33 -13.18
C ASP A 234 -15.14 11.40 -14.43
N SER A 235 -13.82 11.27 -14.26
CA SER A 235 -12.88 11.25 -15.39
C SER A 235 -13.02 9.97 -16.22
N MET A 236 -13.26 8.83 -15.57
CA MET A 236 -13.49 7.55 -16.25
C MET A 236 -14.82 7.54 -16.99
N GLN A 237 -15.87 8.10 -16.38
CA GLN A 237 -17.17 8.28 -17.05
C GLN A 237 -17.03 9.16 -18.29
N PHE A 238 -16.26 10.25 -18.20
CA PHE A 238 -15.97 11.10 -19.34
C PHE A 238 -15.24 10.33 -20.45
N PHE A 239 -14.16 9.61 -20.15
CA PHE A 239 -13.44 8.83 -21.17
C PHE A 239 -14.33 7.78 -21.84
N LYS A 240 -15.17 7.07 -21.08
CA LYS A 240 -16.11 6.11 -21.67
C LYS A 240 -17.08 6.76 -22.64
N SER A 241 -17.56 7.97 -22.33
CA SER A 241 -18.48 8.70 -23.21
C SER A 241 -17.84 9.14 -24.54
N VAL A 242 -16.52 9.29 -24.56
CA VAL A 242 -15.77 9.82 -25.71
C VAL A 242 -15.07 8.73 -26.52
N LEU A 243 -14.48 7.73 -25.86
CA LEU A 243 -13.67 6.68 -26.48
C LEU A 243 -14.28 5.27 -26.40
N GLY A 244 -15.35 5.09 -25.62
CA GLY A 244 -15.85 3.76 -25.27
C GLY A 244 -15.01 3.05 -24.19
N SER A 245 -15.37 1.80 -23.87
CA SER A 245 -14.75 1.01 -22.79
C SER A 245 -13.36 0.45 -23.14
N ASP A 246 -13.05 0.27 -24.43
CA ASP A 246 -11.83 -0.40 -24.86
C ASP A 246 -10.56 0.34 -24.45
N CYS A 247 -10.64 1.67 -24.26
CA CYS A 247 -9.53 2.49 -23.82
C CYS A 247 -8.97 2.05 -22.45
N PHE A 248 -9.80 1.48 -21.57
CA PHE A 248 -9.37 1.06 -20.23
C PHE A 248 -8.54 -0.23 -20.22
N HIS A 249 -8.63 -1.03 -21.29
CA HIS A 249 -7.92 -2.29 -21.44
C HIS A 249 -6.56 -2.13 -22.13
N GLN A 250 -6.29 -0.96 -22.71
CA GLN A 250 -5.01 -0.70 -23.35
C GLN A 250 -3.87 -0.76 -22.32
N PRO A 251 -2.75 -1.42 -22.64
CA PRO A 251 -1.59 -1.42 -21.75
C PRO A 251 -0.81 -0.11 -21.87
N GLY A 252 -0.43 0.44 -20.71
CA GLY A 252 0.53 1.52 -20.56
C GLY A 252 1.89 1.02 -20.05
N ASN A 253 2.50 1.80 -19.16
CA ASN A 253 3.79 1.46 -18.57
C ASN A 253 3.74 0.12 -17.81
N CYS A 254 4.76 -0.71 -17.95
CA CYS A 254 4.82 -2.05 -17.34
C CYS A 254 3.60 -2.94 -17.65
N GLN A 255 2.99 -2.82 -18.84
CA GLN A 255 1.77 -3.56 -19.22
C GLN A 255 0.59 -3.32 -18.26
N ARG A 256 0.56 -2.16 -17.59
CA ARG A 256 -0.53 -1.80 -16.68
C ARG A 256 -1.67 -1.18 -17.46
N THR A 257 -2.87 -1.69 -17.23
CA THR A 257 -4.13 -1.13 -17.73
C THR A 257 -4.68 -0.06 -16.79
N ALA A 258 -5.73 0.65 -17.18
CA ALA A 258 -6.33 1.71 -16.36
C ALA A 258 -6.70 1.25 -14.93
N ILE A 259 -7.17 0.01 -14.77
CA ILE A 259 -7.53 -0.54 -13.45
C ILE A 259 -6.32 -0.74 -12.53
N HIS A 260 -5.13 -1.04 -13.09
CA HIS A 260 -3.90 -1.11 -12.30
C HIS A 260 -3.48 0.27 -11.79
N HIS A 261 -3.64 1.30 -12.62
CA HIS A 261 -3.39 2.69 -12.22
C HIS A 261 -4.39 3.17 -11.18
N ALA A 262 -5.68 2.84 -11.36
CA ALA A 262 -6.72 3.10 -10.38
C ALA A 262 -6.46 2.42 -9.03
N ALA A 263 -5.90 1.21 -9.03
CA ALA A 263 -5.48 0.52 -7.80
C ALA A 263 -4.28 1.18 -7.10
N THR A 264 -3.53 2.03 -7.79
CA THR A 264 -2.42 2.81 -7.21
C THR A 264 -2.79 4.23 -6.81
N ASN A 265 -4.05 4.63 -7.00
CA ASN A 265 -4.54 5.92 -6.52
C ASN A 265 -4.67 5.87 -4.99
N GLU A 266 -3.84 6.65 -4.29
CA GLU A 266 -3.77 6.68 -2.82
C GLU A 266 -4.88 7.54 -2.21
N ALA A 267 -5.42 8.51 -2.95
CA ALA A 267 -6.44 9.44 -2.48
C ALA A 267 -7.85 8.84 -2.50
N THR A 268 -8.17 8.01 -3.50
CA THR A 268 -9.52 7.44 -3.66
C THR A 268 -9.53 6.11 -4.41
N ASN A 269 -10.46 5.23 -4.06
CA ASN A 269 -10.76 4.00 -4.79
C ASN A 269 -11.98 4.13 -5.73
N SER A 270 -12.47 5.36 -5.97
CA SER A 270 -13.64 5.62 -6.81
C SER A 270 -13.47 5.15 -8.25
N CYS A 271 -12.34 5.46 -8.91
CA CYS A 271 -12.01 4.96 -10.25
C CYS A 271 -11.99 3.43 -10.30
N LEU A 272 -11.43 2.78 -9.27
CA LEU A 272 -11.34 1.32 -9.20
C LEU A 272 -12.73 0.69 -9.12
N LYS A 273 -13.59 1.20 -8.24
CA LYS A 273 -14.98 0.73 -8.10
C LYS A 273 -15.78 0.94 -9.38
N TRP A 274 -15.66 2.13 -9.97
CA TRP A 274 -16.35 2.49 -11.20
C TRP A 274 -15.94 1.59 -12.38
N LEU A 275 -14.63 1.40 -12.59
CA LEU A 275 -14.12 0.56 -13.67
C LEU A 275 -14.59 -0.88 -13.56
N VAL A 276 -14.64 -1.45 -12.34
CA VAL A 276 -15.13 -2.83 -12.14
C VAL A 276 -16.62 -2.94 -12.41
N ASN A 277 -17.41 -1.95 -11.98
CA ASN A 277 -18.85 -1.95 -12.21
C ASN A 277 -19.20 -1.80 -13.70
N GLU A 278 -18.42 -1.01 -14.44
CA GLU A 278 -18.72 -0.68 -15.83
C GLU A 278 -18.05 -1.58 -16.86
N CYS A 279 -16.83 -2.06 -16.58
CA CYS A 279 -16.04 -2.92 -17.48
C CYS A 279 -16.08 -4.40 -17.06
N GLY A 280 -16.76 -4.73 -15.96
CA GLY A 280 -16.82 -6.08 -15.41
C GLY A 280 -15.58 -6.48 -14.62
N THR A 281 -15.62 -7.70 -14.06
CA THR A 281 -14.63 -8.22 -13.11
C THR A 281 -13.39 -8.80 -13.78
N ASP A 282 -13.45 -9.09 -15.08
CA ASP A 282 -12.35 -9.70 -15.84
C ASP A 282 -11.08 -8.85 -15.80
N CYS A 283 -11.23 -7.52 -15.74
CA CYS A 283 -10.11 -6.58 -15.63
C CYS A 283 -9.26 -6.81 -14.37
N LEU A 284 -9.80 -7.44 -13.32
CA LEU A 284 -9.12 -7.73 -12.06
C LEU A 284 -8.20 -8.96 -12.12
N SER A 285 -8.37 -9.81 -13.14
CA SER A 285 -7.53 -10.99 -13.36
C SER A 285 -6.25 -10.68 -14.15
N VAL A 286 -6.22 -9.53 -14.83
CA VAL A 286 -5.09 -9.09 -15.66
C VAL A 286 -3.86 -8.89 -14.79
N ARG A 287 -2.70 -9.33 -15.30
CA ARG A 287 -1.41 -9.18 -14.63
C ARG A 287 -0.57 -8.15 -15.35
N ASP A 288 0.06 -7.27 -14.58
CA ASP A 288 1.09 -6.37 -15.10
C ASP A 288 2.37 -7.14 -15.48
N GLN A 289 3.35 -6.46 -16.08
CA GLN A 289 4.63 -7.05 -16.52
C GLN A 289 5.40 -7.73 -15.36
N GLN A 290 5.12 -7.35 -14.11
CA GLN A 290 5.77 -7.91 -12.93
C GLN A 290 4.98 -9.09 -12.34
N GLY A 291 3.84 -9.45 -12.94
CA GLY A 291 2.95 -10.51 -12.51
C GLY A 291 1.94 -10.09 -11.45
N ASN A 292 1.81 -8.79 -11.13
CA ASN A 292 0.85 -8.31 -10.14
C ASN A 292 -0.53 -8.07 -10.77
N THR A 293 -1.58 -8.49 -10.09
CA THR A 293 -2.97 -8.06 -10.37
C THR A 293 -3.29 -6.74 -9.67
N PRO A 294 -4.40 -6.05 -10.02
CA PRO A 294 -4.85 -4.83 -9.34
C PRO A 294 -5.00 -4.99 -7.82
N VAL A 295 -5.39 -6.19 -7.34
CA VAL A 295 -5.51 -6.50 -5.90
C VAL A 295 -4.19 -6.26 -5.16
N HIS A 296 -3.06 -6.66 -5.75
CA HIS A 296 -1.74 -6.50 -5.15
C HIS A 296 -1.36 -5.02 -5.04
N LEU A 297 -1.67 -4.23 -6.07
CA LEU A 297 -1.36 -2.80 -6.11
C LEU A 297 -2.24 -2.02 -5.14
N ALA A 298 -3.53 -2.33 -5.06
CA ALA A 298 -4.45 -1.74 -4.10
C ALA A 298 -4.07 -2.09 -2.66
N ALA A 299 -3.67 -3.34 -2.38
CA ALA A 299 -3.17 -3.70 -1.05
C ALA A 299 -1.93 -2.87 -0.67
N TRP A 300 -1.08 -2.51 -1.63
CA TRP A 300 0.10 -1.69 -1.40
C TRP A 300 -0.20 -0.19 -1.24
N LYS A 301 -1.21 0.35 -1.94
CA LYS A 301 -1.41 1.80 -2.08
C LYS A 301 -2.71 2.35 -1.51
N GLN A 302 -3.72 1.52 -1.27
CA GLN A 302 -5.03 1.92 -0.79
C GLN A 302 -5.33 1.39 0.62
N GLY A 303 -6.46 1.82 1.18
CA GLY A 303 -6.98 1.37 2.48
C GLY A 303 -7.95 0.19 2.40
N ALA A 304 -8.40 -0.26 3.58
CA ALA A 304 -9.23 -1.45 3.78
C ALA A 304 -10.51 -1.51 2.91
N ASP A 305 -11.12 -0.36 2.60
CA ASP A 305 -12.30 -0.26 1.73
C ASP A 305 -12.10 -0.92 0.36
N SER A 306 -10.89 -0.82 -0.19
CA SER A 306 -10.54 -1.46 -1.47
C SER A 306 -10.54 -2.99 -1.33
N MET A 307 -10.01 -3.53 -0.22
CA MET A 307 -9.99 -4.96 0.06
C MET A 307 -11.41 -5.49 0.30
N GLN A 308 -12.25 -4.73 1.00
CA GLN A 308 -13.66 -5.07 1.17
C GLN A 308 -14.39 -5.16 -0.17
N PHE A 309 -14.14 -4.19 -1.07
CA PHE A 309 -14.70 -4.22 -2.41
C PHE A 309 -14.21 -5.42 -3.23
N PHE A 310 -12.90 -5.74 -3.19
CA PHE A 310 -12.38 -6.93 -3.87
C PHE A 310 -13.02 -8.21 -3.36
N LYS A 311 -13.20 -8.35 -2.03
CA LYS A 311 -13.85 -9.52 -1.45
C LYS A 311 -15.31 -9.64 -1.90
N SER A 312 -16.06 -8.54 -2.00
CA SER A 312 -17.45 -8.59 -2.46
C SER A 312 -17.59 -9.01 -3.92
N VAL A 313 -16.57 -8.76 -4.75
CA VAL A 313 -16.61 -9.02 -6.18
C VAL A 313 -15.97 -10.36 -6.56
N LEU A 314 -14.82 -10.70 -5.97
CA LEU A 314 -14.01 -11.88 -6.32
C LEU A 314 -13.96 -12.96 -5.24
N GLY A 315 -14.49 -12.70 -4.04
CA GLY A 315 -14.30 -13.57 -2.88
C GLY A 315 -12.90 -13.48 -2.27
N SER A 316 -12.64 -14.28 -1.22
CA SER A 316 -11.39 -14.23 -0.45
C SER A 316 -10.18 -14.83 -1.16
N ASP A 317 -10.39 -15.70 -2.15
CA ASP A 317 -9.30 -16.43 -2.83
C ASP A 317 -8.36 -15.52 -3.62
N CYS A 318 -8.85 -14.35 -4.05
CA CYS A 318 -8.05 -13.37 -4.76
C CYS A 318 -6.84 -12.87 -3.93
N PHE A 319 -6.96 -12.85 -2.60
CA PHE A 319 -5.89 -12.40 -1.70
C PHE A 319 -4.76 -13.41 -1.54
N HIS A 320 -4.99 -14.67 -1.88
CA HIS A 320 -4.01 -15.75 -1.81
C HIS A 320 -3.19 -15.90 -3.10
N GLN A 321 -3.62 -15.27 -4.19
CA GLN A 321 -2.91 -15.35 -5.45
C GLN A 321 -1.52 -14.72 -5.32
N PRO A 322 -0.46 -15.36 -5.84
CA PRO A 322 0.87 -14.78 -5.85
C PRO A 322 1.02 -13.77 -6.99
N GLY A 323 1.65 -12.64 -6.69
CA GLY A 323 2.12 -11.65 -7.65
C GLY A 323 3.64 -11.70 -7.81
N ARG A 324 4.25 -10.53 -8.02
CA ARG A 324 5.71 -10.38 -8.13
C ARG A 324 6.40 -10.94 -6.89
N LEU A 325 7.50 -11.67 -7.07
CA LEU A 325 8.25 -12.30 -5.97
C LEU A 325 7.40 -13.24 -5.10
N GLN A 326 6.40 -13.92 -5.69
CA GLN A 326 5.48 -14.81 -4.95
C GLN A 326 4.76 -14.11 -3.78
N ARG A 327 4.64 -12.78 -3.82
CA ARG A 327 3.98 -12.00 -2.78
C ARG A 327 2.49 -11.97 -3.01
N THR A 328 1.74 -12.37 -2.00
CA THR A 328 0.28 -12.27 -1.93
C THR A 328 -0.16 -10.91 -1.39
N ALA A 329 -1.47 -10.62 -1.39
CA ALA A 329 -2.02 -9.33 -0.95
C ALA A 329 -1.53 -8.90 0.46
N ILE A 330 -1.41 -9.84 1.41
CA ILE A 330 -0.94 -9.52 2.77
C ILE A 330 0.50 -8.99 2.81
N HIS A 331 1.38 -9.45 1.90
CA HIS A 331 2.75 -8.95 1.81
C HIS A 331 2.79 -7.51 1.27
N TRP A 332 1.90 -7.19 0.34
CA TRP A 332 1.77 -5.84 -0.21
C TRP A 332 1.12 -4.87 0.78
N ALA A 333 0.12 -5.32 1.53
CA ALA A 333 -0.45 -4.59 2.65
C ALA A 333 0.60 -4.28 3.73
N ALA A 334 1.49 -5.24 4.03
CA ALA A 334 2.62 -5.01 4.92
C ALA A 334 3.65 -3.99 4.41
N ARG A 335 3.61 -3.62 3.11
CA ARG A 335 4.49 -2.61 2.50
C ARG A 335 3.85 -1.22 2.44
N ASN A 336 2.58 -1.07 2.80
CA ASN A 336 1.86 0.20 2.66
C ASN A 336 2.24 1.22 3.74
N GLU A 337 3.28 2.01 3.49
CA GLU A 337 3.82 3.01 4.42
C GLU A 337 2.79 4.05 4.91
N ALA A 338 1.70 4.28 4.17
CA ALA A 338 0.69 5.26 4.53
C ALA A 338 -0.34 4.74 5.56
N THR A 339 -0.65 3.44 5.54
CA THR A 339 -1.66 2.87 6.43
C THR A 339 -1.53 1.35 6.60
N ASN A 340 -1.76 0.86 7.82
CA ASN A 340 -1.86 -0.57 8.13
C ASN A 340 -3.29 -1.13 8.04
N SER A 341 -4.27 -0.31 7.63
CA SER A 341 -5.69 -0.67 7.57
C SER A 341 -5.96 -1.92 6.71
N CYS A 342 -5.38 -1.99 5.52
CA CYS A 342 -5.43 -3.18 4.65
C CYS A 342 -4.90 -4.43 5.35
N LEU A 343 -3.77 -4.30 6.05
CA LEU A 343 -3.14 -5.43 6.74
C LEU A 343 -4.04 -5.95 7.86
N LYS A 344 -4.52 -5.06 8.74
CA LYS A 344 -5.42 -5.42 9.85
C LYS A 344 -6.70 -6.07 9.32
N TRP A 345 -7.29 -5.48 8.29
CA TRP A 345 -8.50 -6.02 7.66
C TRP A 345 -8.27 -7.41 7.06
N LEU A 346 -7.20 -7.60 6.29
CA LEU A 346 -6.87 -8.90 5.69
C LEU A 346 -6.65 -9.97 6.75
N VAL A 347 -5.96 -9.64 7.86
CA VAL A 347 -5.78 -10.57 8.98
C VAL A 347 -7.11 -10.94 9.64
N GLN A 348 -8.00 -9.97 9.81
CA GLN A 348 -9.34 -10.22 10.35
C GLN A 348 -10.17 -11.16 9.45
N GLN A 349 -10.05 -11.02 8.13
CA GLN A 349 -10.83 -11.80 7.17
C GLN A 349 -10.23 -13.18 6.84
N LEU A 350 -8.89 -13.31 6.85
CA LEU A 350 -8.17 -14.53 6.45
C LEU A 350 -7.59 -15.31 7.64
N GLY A 351 -7.64 -14.74 8.84
CA GLY A 351 -7.04 -15.28 10.05
C GLY A 351 -5.52 -15.07 10.13
N ARG A 352 -4.96 -15.28 11.34
CA ARG A 352 -3.53 -15.06 11.64
C ARG A 352 -2.56 -15.89 10.79
N SER A 353 -2.99 -17.03 10.24
CA SER A 353 -2.15 -17.90 9.42
C SER A 353 -1.70 -17.25 8.11
N CYS A 354 -2.42 -16.23 7.61
CA CYS A 354 -2.03 -15.50 6.41
C CYS A 354 -0.69 -14.76 6.57
N LEU A 355 -0.35 -14.33 7.80
CA LEU A 355 0.91 -13.65 8.13
C LEU A 355 2.14 -14.58 8.01
N LEU A 356 1.92 -15.89 8.10
CA LEU A 356 2.97 -16.92 8.00
C LEU A 356 3.21 -17.37 6.55
N LYS A 357 2.42 -16.90 5.58
CA LYS A 357 2.65 -17.19 4.16
C LYS A 357 4.02 -16.65 3.76
N ARG A 358 4.76 -17.45 2.99
CA ARG A 358 6.11 -17.16 2.53
C ARG A 358 6.07 -16.79 1.06
N GLY A 359 6.55 -15.59 0.73
CA GLY A 359 6.88 -15.20 -0.63
C GLY A 359 8.25 -15.75 -1.07
N PHE A 360 8.82 -15.12 -2.10
CA PHE A 360 10.16 -15.43 -2.59
C PHE A 360 11.20 -15.27 -1.48
N ASN A 361 12.20 -16.15 -1.45
CA ASN A 361 13.18 -16.24 -0.37
C ASN A 361 12.57 -16.38 1.03
N GLY A 362 11.39 -17.00 1.17
CA GLY A 362 10.82 -17.28 2.48
C GLY A 362 10.37 -16.05 3.27
N ILE A 363 10.35 -14.85 2.65
CA ILE A 363 9.97 -13.57 3.26
C ILE A 363 8.48 -13.62 3.62
N THR A 364 8.14 -13.25 4.84
CA THR A 364 6.75 -13.18 5.34
C THR A 364 6.26 -11.73 5.44
N ALA A 365 4.96 -11.55 5.72
CA ALA A 365 4.38 -10.22 5.97
C ALA A 365 5.10 -9.48 7.12
N ALA A 366 5.53 -10.19 8.16
CA ALA A 366 6.28 -9.62 9.28
C ALA A 366 7.62 -8.99 8.86
N HIS A 367 8.36 -9.63 7.95
CA HIS A 367 9.62 -9.09 7.44
C HIS A 367 9.40 -7.79 6.66
N VAL A 368 8.34 -7.76 5.83
CA VAL A 368 7.99 -6.58 5.04
C VAL A 368 7.50 -5.46 5.96
N ALA A 369 6.63 -5.75 6.92
CA ALA A 369 6.15 -4.77 7.90
C ALA A 369 7.31 -4.17 8.70
N ALA A 370 8.25 -5.00 9.19
CA ALA A 370 9.42 -4.48 9.89
C ALA A 370 10.25 -3.51 9.04
N GLN A 371 10.34 -3.73 7.72
CA GLN A 371 11.13 -2.87 6.83
C GLN A 371 10.43 -1.55 6.45
N TYR A 372 9.10 -1.53 6.35
CA TYR A 372 8.37 -0.39 5.76
C TYR A 372 7.34 0.26 6.70
N GLN A 373 6.88 -0.44 7.75
CA GLN A 373 5.83 0.04 8.65
C GLN A 373 6.40 0.52 9.98
N ASP A 374 5.50 1.00 10.83
CA ASP A 374 5.80 1.50 12.17
C ASP A 374 5.75 0.40 13.26
N VAL A 375 6.02 0.83 14.50
CA VAL A 375 6.00 -0.02 15.69
C VAL A 375 4.59 -0.55 15.97
N GLU A 376 3.54 0.23 15.72
CA GLU A 376 2.15 -0.20 15.95
C GLU A 376 1.82 -1.44 15.10
N THR A 377 2.19 -1.40 13.82
CA THR A 377 1.95 -2.50 12.89
C THR A 377 2.72 -3.75 13.29
N LEU A 378 3.99 -3.61 13.68
CA LEU A 378 4.79 -4.75 14.12
C LEU A 378 4.31 -5.31 15.47
N SER A 379 3.88 -4.45 16.40
CA SER A 379 3.23 -4.87 17.65
C SER A 379 2.00 -5.69 17.36
N PHE A 380 1.10 -5.21 16.50
CA PHE A 380 -0.09 -5.95 16.10
C PHE A 380 0.23 -7.37 15.60
N ILE A 381 1.27 -7.53 14.78
CA ILE A 381 1.71 -8.85 14.29
C ILE A 381 2.26 -9.73 15.44
N VAL A 382 3.08 -9.14 16.32
CA VAL A 382 3.64 -9.84 17.49
C VAL A 382 2.55 -10.25 18.47
N ASP A 383 1.55 -9.42 18.71
CA ASP A 383 0.45 -9.71 19.64
C ASP A 383 -0.40 -10.89 19.13
N LEU A 384 -0.44 -11.14 17.82
CA LEU A 384 -1.16 -12.27 17.21
C LEU A 384 -0.36 -13.57 17.08
N LEU A 385 0.95 -13.47 16.88
CA LEU A 385 1.84 -14.60 16.58
C LEU A 385 2.86 -14.92 17.68
N GLY A 386 2.97 -14.07 18.69
CA GLY A 386 3.99 -14.12 19.72
C GLY A 386 5.32 -13.47 19.32
N VAL A 387 6.18 -13.25 20.30
CA VAL A 387 7.48 -12.56 20.14
C VAL A 387 8.45 -13.36 19.24
N SER A 388 8.28 -14.68 19.13
CA SER A 388 9.09 -15.55 18.28
C SER A 388 9.02 -15.19 16.78
N VAL A 389 7.98 -14.47 16.35
CA VAL A 389 7.88 -13.95 14.97
C VAL A 389 9.06 -13.04 14.60
N LEU A 390 9.66 -12.35 15.58
CA LEU A 390 10.80 -11.45 15.39
C LEU A 390 12.09 -12.19 15.00
N ASP A 391 12.14 -13.49 15.32
CA ASP A 391 13.26 -14.38 15.02
C ASP A 391 13.06 -15.20 13.74
N LEU A 392 11.90 -15.06 13.09
CA LEU A 392 11.68 -15.69 11.79
C LEU A 392 12.73 -15.19 10.82
N ARG A 393 13.35 -16.15 10.13
CA ARG A 393 14.39 -15.90 9.14
C ARG A 393 13.88 -16.07 7.72
N ASP A 394 14.36 -15.22 6.84
CA ASP A 394 14.26 -15.43 5.41
C ASP A 394 15.10 -16.65 4.97
N ALA A 395 14.82 -17.12 3.76
CA ALA A 395 15.52 -18.18 3.09
C ALA A 395 16.55 -17.57 2.12
N SER A 396 17.82 -17.56 2.53
CA SER A 396 18.95 -17.35 1.63
C SER A 396 19.37 -18.71 1.05
N HIS A 397 19.08 -18.93 -0.24
CA HIS A 397 19.44 -20.16 -0.94
C HIS A 397 20.94 -20.26 -1.24
N PHE A 398 21.64 -19.14 -1.37
CA PHE A 398 23.05 -19.09 -1.79
C PHE A 398 24.02 -18.92 -0.62
N LEU A 399 23.60 -18.30 0.49
CA LEU A 399 24.45 -18.03 1.66
C LEU A 399 23.65 -18.24 2.95
N PRO A 400 23.52 -19.48 3.46
CA PRO A 400 22.70 -19.81 4.62
C PRO A 400 23.05 -19.03 5.90
N TRP A 401 24.30 -18.57 6.04
CA TRP A 401 24.76 -17.75 7.17
C TRP A 401 24.38 -16.27 7.06
N LYS A 402 23.85 -15.80 5.92
CA LYS A 402 23.37 -14.41 5.74
C LYS A 402 21.85 -14.26 5.91
N ARG A 403 21.16 -15.28 6.43
CA ARG A 403 19.71 -15.22 6.68
C ARG A 403 19.36 -14.09 7.65
N LYS A 404 18.52 -13.17 7.22
CA LYS A 404 18.09 -12.02 8.02
C LYS A 404 16.80 -12.35 8.74
N SER A 405 16.75 -12.00 10.02
CA SER A 405 15.53 -12.09 10.82
C SER A 405 14.60 -10.92 10.57
N VAL A 406 13.33 -10.99 10.98
CA VAL A 406 12.43 -9.83 11.01
C VAL A 406 13.06 -8.65 11.74
N ALA A 407 13.76 -8.90 12.86
CA ALA A 407 14.50 -7.87 13.58
C ALA A 407 15.66 -7.24 12.76
N ASP A 408 16.26 -7.97 11.83
CA ASP A 408 17.27 -7.41 10.92
C ASP A 408 16.64 -6.57 9.80
N TYR A 409 15.42 -6.91 9.37
CA TYR A 409 14.65 -6.07 8.44
C TYR A 409 14.22 -4.75 9.08
N ALA A 410 13.92 -4.73 10.39
CA ALA A 410 13.64 -3.51 11.13
C ALA A 410 14.80 -2.49 11.08
N LYS A 411 16.05 -2.97 11.06
CA LYS A 411 17.23 -2.10 10.92
C LYS A 411 17.37 -1.48 9.53
N LEU A 412 16.69 -2.03 8.52
CA LEU A 412 16.67 -1.51 7.14
C LEU A 412 15.55 -0.48 6.93
N ASN A 413 14.73 -0.22 7.95
CA ASN A 413 13.63 0.72 7.88
C ASN A 413 14.17 2.15 7.96
N SER A 414 13.97 2.92 6.89
CA SER A 414 14.49 4.28 6.76
C SER A 414 13.76 5.31 7.62
N GLN A 415 12.51 5.04 8.01
CA GLN A 415 11.67 5.99 8.75
C GLN A 415 11.61 5.66 10.25
N HIS A 416 11.44 4.38 10.61
CA HIS A 416 11.15 3.94 11.98
C HIS A 416 12.21 3.01 12.58
N GLY A 417 13.34 2.77 11.89
CA GLY A 417 14.30 1.74 12.27
C GLY A 417 14.84 1.82 13.70
N SER A 418 15.16 3.02 14.20
CA SER A 418 15.63 3.22 15.58
C SER A 418 14.56 2.89 16.62
N GLN A 419 13.31 3.30 16.37
CA GLN A 419 12.18 3.03 17.27
C GLN A 419 11.84 1.55 17.30
N LEU A 420 11.78 0.91 16.12
CA LEU A 420 11.54 -0.52 15.98
C LEU A 420 12.63 -1.34 16.66
N THR A 421 13.91 -1.00 16.47
CA THR A 421 15.02 -1.75 17.07
C THR A 421 14.99 -1.67 18.59
N ARG A 422 14.69 -0.49 19.15
CA ARG A 422 14.52 -0.31 20.60
C ARG A 422 13.34 -1.12 21.13
N TRP A 423 12.18 -1.00 20.49
CA TRP A 423 10.98 -1.73 20.87
C TRP A 423 11.17 -3.25 20.82
N ILE A 424 11.86 -3.77 19.79
CA ILE A 424 12.20 -5.20 19.67
C ILE A 424 13.10 -5.65 20.83
N ALA A 425 14.10 -4.85 21.22
CA ALA A 425 14.98 -5.17 22.34
C ALA A 425 14.19 -5.24 23.66
N GLU A 426 13.37 -4.23 23.94
CA GLU A 426 12.50 -4.17 25.12
C GLU A 426 11.57 -5.37 25.21
N ARG A 427 10.92 -5.76 24.10
CA ARG A 427 10.01 -6.92 24.07
C ARG A 427 10.74 -8.24 24.31
N ARG A 428 11.97 -8.40 23.81
CA ARG A 428 12.80 -9.59 24.08
C ARG A 428 13.24 -9.66 25.54
N ASP A 429 13.59 -8.53 26.14
CA ASP A 429 14.02 -8.47 27.55
C ASP A 429 12.84 -8.74 28.50
N GLN A 430 11.64 -8.26 28.16
CA GLN A 430 10.41 -8.59 28.88
C GLN A 430 10.11 -10.09 28.82
N GLN A 431 10.25 -10.72 27.65
CA GLN A 431 10.05 -12.17 27.50
C GLN A 431 11.06 -12.96 28.37
N ARG A 432 12.35 -12.58 28.35
CA ARG A 432 13.38 -13.19 29.21
C ARG A 432 13.09 -13.04 30.70
N SER A 433 12.67 -11.85 31.11
CA SER A 433 12.35 -11.54 32.51
C SER A 433 11.10 -12.28 33.01
N GLN A 434 10.14 -12.58 32.12
CA GLN A 434 8.96 -13.39 32.45
C GLN A 434 9.31 -14.88 32.59
N SER A 435 10.21 -15.39 31.75
CA SER A 435 10.71 -16.78 31.85
C SER A 435 11.58 -17.03 33.10
N GLU A 436 12.16 -16.00 33.72
CA GLU A 436 12.98 -16.11 34.94
C GLU A 436 12.17 -16.01 36.26
N LYS A 437 10.91 -15.54 36.23
CA LYS A 437 10.09 -15.27 37.44
C LYS A 437 9.02 -16.32 37.77
N THR A 438 8.90 -17.39 36.99
CA THR A 438 7.93 -18.47 37.24
C THR A 438 8.68 -19.75 37.63
N PRO A 439 8.38 -20.39 38.78
CA PRO A 439 8.77 -21.78 38.98
C PRO A 439 8.08 -22.58 37.89
N THR A 440 8.85 -23.43 37.20
CA THR A 440 8.42 -24.22 36.05
C THR A 440 7.13 -25.00 36.34
N VAL A 441 6.00 -24.42 35.96
CA VAL A 441 4.80 -25.15 35.56
C VAL A 441 4.89 -25.19 34.04
N PRO A 442 4.96 -26.35 33.38
CA PRO A 442 5.11 -26.41 31.94
C PRO A 442 3.86 -25.82 31.28
N LEU A 443 4.00 -24.63 30.72
CA LEU A 443 3.07 -24.11 29.72
C LEU A 443 3.25 -24.96 28.46
N HIS A 444 2.21 -25.70 28.10
CA HIS A 444 2.16 -26.56 26.93
C HIS A 444 2.12 -25.67 25.69
N GLU A 445 3.31 -25.29 25.20
CA GLU A 445 3.49 -24.70 23.88
C GLU A 445 3.30 -25.77 22.78
N ASP A 446 2.84 -25.31 21.62
CA ASP A 446 2.50 -26.01 20.37
C ASP A 446 3.67 -26.77 19.69
N PHE A 447 4.48 -27.49 20.45
CA PHE A 447 5.40 -28.50 19.97
C PHE A 447 4.93 -29.86 20.50
N TYR A 448 4.70 -30.83 19.61
CA TYR A 448 4.47 -32.21 20.05
C TYR A 448 5.74 -32.69 20.76
N GLN A 449 5.62 -33.14 22.02
CA GLN A 449 6.75 -33.73 22.71
C GLN A 449 7.18 -34.99 21.95
N VAL A 450 8.42 -34.99 21.46
CA VAL A 450 9.03 -36.19 20.88
C VAL A 450 9.24 -37.17 22.03
N THR A 451 8.34 -38.14 22.12
CA THR A 451 8.42 -39.25 23.08
C THR A 451 9.27 -40.37 22.48
N ASN A 452 9.80 -41.26 23.31
CA ASN A 452 10.47 -42.48 22.86
C ASN A 452 9.93 -43.65 23.68
N PRO A 453 9.04 -44.49 23.14
CA PRO A 453 8.50 -44.52 21.77
C PRO A 453 7.72 -43.25 21.35
N GLN A 454 7.83 -42.85 20.07
CA GLN A 454 7.27 -41.62 19.45
C GLN A 454 5.74 -41.56 19.49
N GLY A 455 5.08 -42.70 19.58
CA GLY A 455 3.64 -42.77 19.60
C GLY A 455 3.10 -44.19 19.81
N PHE A 456 1.78 -44.30 19.86
CA PHE A 456 1.07 -45.58 19.88
C PHE A 456 0.29 -45.77 18.58
N CYS A 457 0.48 -46.90 17.92
CA CYS A 457 -0.18 -47.27 16.69
C CYS A 457 -1.10 -48.48 16.93
N LEU A 458 -2.40 -48.28 16.73
CA LEU A 458 -3.40 -49.34 16.73
C LEU A 458 -3.72 -49.74 15.28
N ILE A 459 -3.64 -51.02 14.96
CA ILE A 459 -4.01 -51.55 13.65
C ILE A 459 -5.14 -52.54 13.86
N ILE A 460 -6.34 -52.19 13.40
CA ILE A 460 -7.50 -53.07 13.36
C ILE A 460 -7.67 -53.53 11.91
N ASN A 461 -7.57 -54.84 11.70
CA ASN A 461 -7.73 -55.44 10.38
C ASN A 461 -8.87 -56.46 10.40
N ILE A 462 -9.90 -56.17 9.61
CA ILE A 462 -11.03 -57.06 9.35
C ILE A 462 -10.85 -57.59 7.93
N ASN A 463 -10.54 -58.87 7.83
CA ASN A 463 -10.25 -59.53 6.56
C ASN A 463 -11.09 -60.79 6.32
N THR A 464 -11.62 -61.42 7.38
CA THR A 464 -12.55 -62.55 7.29
C THR A 464 -13.97 -62.12 7.59
N TYR A 465 -14.91 -62.57 6.76
CA TYR A 465 -16.32 -62.22 6.85
C TYR A 465 -17.17 -63.50 6.85
N SER A 466 -18.16 -63.55 7.74
CA SER A 466 -19.08 -64.68 7.85
C SER A 466 -20.01 -64.76 6.64
N THR A 467 -20.46 -65.96 6.29
CA THR A 467 -21.31 -66.22 5.10
C THR A 467 -22.64 -65.45 5.08
N GLY A 468 -23.10 -64.91 6.22
CA GLY A 468 -24.31 -64.08 6.34
C GLY A 468 -24.08 -62.56 6.27
N SER A 469 -22.83 -62.09 6.21
CA SER A 469 -22.48 -60.66 6.24
C SER A 469 -22.69 -59.93 4.91
N GLY A 470 -22.71 -60.66 3.80
CA GLY A 470 -22.80 -60.11 2.45
C GLY A 470 -21.49 -59.54 1.88
N GLU A 471 -20.36 -59.72 2.58
CA GLU A 471 -19.06 -59.17 2.20
C GLU A 471 -18.04 -60.27 1.85
N GLU A 472 -17.16 -60.00 0.88
CA GLU A 472 -16.11 -60.93 0.47
C GLU A 472 -14.85 -60.85 1.35
N GLU A 473 -14.11 -61.94 1.45
CA GLU A 473 -12.82 -61.98 2.16
C GLU A 473 -11.79 -61.02 1.54
N ARG A 474 -11.09 -60.24 2.36
CA ARG A 474 -10.11 -59.22 1.89
C ARG A 474 -8.72 -59.83 1.71
N LYS A 475 -8.56 -60.61 0.64
CA LYS A 475 -7.30 -61.26 0.27
C LYS A 475 -6.20 -60.22 0.01
N GLY A 476 -5.20 -60.17 0.89
CA GLY A 476 -4.03 -59.29 0.76
C GLY A 476 -3.91 -58.18 1.81
N SER A 477 -4.93 -57.95 2.65
CA SER A 477 -4.86 -56.91 3.68
C SER A 477 -3.74 -57.16 4.70
N GLU A 478 -3.36 -58.42 4.92
CA GLU A 478 -2.23 -58.80 5.78
C GLU A 478 -0.88 -58.22 5.30
N ARG A 479 -0.69 -58.08 3.98
CA ARG A 479 0.52 -57.46 3.43
C ARG A 479 0.57 -55.97 3.77
N ASP A 480 -0.58 -55.31 3.80
CA ASP A 480 -0.66 -53.89 4.14
C ASP A 480 -0.49 -53.69 5.64
N VAL A 481 -1.05 -54.57 6.48
CA VAL A 481 -0.75 -54.62 7.93
C VAL A 481 0.76 -54.77 8.17
N ASP A 482 1.44 -55.68 7.48
CA ASP A 482 2.89 -55.87 7.63
C ASP A 482 3.70 -54.63 7.19
N ARG A 483 3.28 -53.94 6.13
CA ARG A 483 3.91 -52.68 5.68
C ARG A 483 3.74 -51.57 6.71
N VAL A 484 2.52 -51.38 7.23
CA VAL A 484 2.24 -50.40 8.28
C VAL A 484 3.06 -50.72 9.53
N ARG A 485 3.06 -51.98 9.96
CA ARG A 485 3.86 -52.45 11.10
C ARG A 485 5.34 -52.11 10.94
N LYS A 486 5.95 -52.45 9.81
CA LYS A 486 7.37 -52.17 9.52
C LYS A 486 7.68 -50.68 9.53
N LEU A 487 6.81 -49.86 8.92
CA LEU A 487 6.97 -48.40 8.87
C LEU A 487 6.91 -47.79 10.27
N PHE A 488 5.86 -48.08 11.03
CA PHE A 488 5.64 -47.48 12.34
C PHE A 488 6.64 -47.97 13.39
N ARG A 489 7.16 -49.19 13.25
CA ARG A 489 8.29 -49.66 14.08
C ARG A 489 9.57 -48.87 13.79
N LYS A 490 9.83 -48.53 12.52
CA LYS A 490 10.96 -47.68 12.12
C LYS A 490 10.81 -46.23 12.62
N LEU A 491 9.57 -45.76 12.78
CA LEU A 491 9.24 -44.48 13.40
C LEU A 491 9.18 -44.56 14.94
N SER A 492 9.64 -45.66 15.55
CA SER A 492 9.64 -45.84 17.01
C SER A 492 8.25 -45.75 17.65
N PHE A 493 7.19 -46.30 17.03
CA PHE A 493 5.88 -46.42 17.67
C PHE A 493 5.73 -47.77 18.39
N THR A 494 4.99 -47.77 19.49
CA THR A 494 4.42 -49.01 20.08
C THR A 494 3.26 -49.45 19.20
N ILE A 495 3.22 -50.72 18.79
CA ILE A 495 2.21 -51.22 17.84
C ILE A 495 1.34 -52.28 18.52
N LYS A 496 0.01 -52.11 18.45
CA LYS A 496 -0.98 -53.11 18.84
C LYS A 496 -1.84 -53.48 17.64
N GLU A 497 -2.04 -54.78 17.43
CA GLU A 497 -2.79 -55.30 16.31
C GLU A 497 -3.98 -56.10 16.79
N VAL A 498 -5.13 -55.88 16.16
CA VAL A 498 -6.38 -56.57 16.45
C VAL A 498 -6.93 -57.11 15.14
N GLN A 499 -7.15 -58.43 15.10
CA GLN A 499 -7.61 -59.13 13.90
C GLN A 499 -9.09 -59.51 14.06
N ASN A 500 -9.88 -59.16 13.05
CA ASN A 500 -11.30 -59.49 12.92
C ASN A 500 -12.18 -59.19 14.15
N PRO A 501 -12.06 -58.01 14.81
CA PRO A 501 -12.97 -57.66 15.89
C PRO A 501 -14.37 -57.35 15.39
N THR A 502 -15.37 -57.60 16.23
CA THR A 502 -16.75 -57.14 16.08
C THR A 502 -16.86 -55.64 16.29
N THR A 503 -17.96 -55.02 15.85
CA THR A 503 -18.25 -53.61 16.13
C THR A 503 -18.19 -53.27 17.62
N ALA A 504 -18.72 -54.14 18.49
CA ALA A 504 -18.71 -53.93 19.93
C ALA A 504 -17.27 -53.94 20.49
N GLU A 505 -16.46 -54.91 20.06
CA GLU A 505 -15.05 -55.00 20.46
C GLU A 505 -14.23 -53.81 19.96
N ILE A 506 -14.49 -53.31 18.75
CA ILE A 506 -13.87 -52.07 18.25
C ILE A 506 -14.23 -50.91 19.18
N ASP A 507 -15.50 -50.76 19.56
CA ASP A 507 -15.95 -49.70 20.45
C ASP A 507 -15.26 -49.78 21.82
N ASP A 508 -15.23 -50.98 22.41
CA ASP A 508 -14.59 -51.25 23.68
C ASP A 508 -13.08 -50.97 23.62
N PHE A 509 -12.38 -51.45 22.60
CA PHE A 509 -10.94 -51.21 22.44
C PHE A 509 -10.63 -49.72 22.28
N LEU A 510 -11.41 -48.97 21.51
CA LEU A 510 -11.20 -47.53 21.35
C LEU A 510 -11.49 -46.78 22.67
N ASN A 511 -12.51 -47.18 23.41
CA ASN A 511 -12.85 -46.61 24.72
C ASN A 511 -11.77 -46.91 25.78
N GLU A 512 -11.24 -48.13 25.80
CA GLU A 512 -10.14 -48.53 26.68
C GLU A 512 -8.84 -47.80 26.31
N THR A 513 -8.53 -47.72 25.02
CA THR A 513 -7.34 -47.02 24.51
C THR A 513 -7.39 -45.55 24.90
N LYS A 514 -8.56 -44.91 24.76
CA LYS A 514 -8.80 -43.53 25.23
C LYS A 514 -8.54 -43.35 26.73
N LYS A 515 -8.91 -44.33 27.57
CA LYS A 515 -8.74 -44.29 29.03
C LYS A 515 -7.36 -44.75 29.49
N SER A 516 -6.55 -45.31 28.60
CA SER A 516 -5.26 -45.90 28.96
C SER A 516 -4.28 -44.84 29.44
N LYS A 517 -3.73 -45.05 30.63
CA LYS A 517 -2.62 -44.26 31.18
C LYS A 517 -1.34 -44.39 30.35
N GLU A 518 -1.26 -45.39 29.49
CA GLU A 518 -0.14 -45.60 28.56
C GLU A 518 -0.22 -44.64 27.38
N LEU A 519 -1.43 -44.37 26.86
CA LEU A 519 -1.63 -43.41 25.76
C LEU A 519 -1.20 -41.99 26.16
N ALA A 520 -1.42 -41.62 27.42
CA ALA A 520 -0.98 -40.35 27.99
C ALA A 520 0.55 -40.18 28.05
N LYS A 521 1.33 -41.25 27.89
CA LYS A 521 2.80 -41.22 27.88
C LYS A 521 3.39 -41.01 26.48
N HIS A 522 2.55 -40.97 25.44
CA HIS A 522 2.96 -40.91 24.04
C HIS A 522 2.52 -39.59 23.40
N GLY A 523 3.37 -39.04 22.52
CA GLY A 523 3.14 -37.75 21.84
C GLY A 523 2.25 -37.83 20.60
N SER A 524 1.88 -39.05 20.16
CA SER A 524 1.05 -39.28 18.98
C SER A 524 0.27 -40.60 19.11
N PHE A 525 -0.98 -40.60 18.65
CA PHE A 525 -1.80 -41.80 18.48
C PHE A 525 -2.22 -41.92 17.01
N VAL A 526 -2.04 -43.10 16.44
CA VAL A 526 -2.46 -43.41 15.07
C VAL A 526 -3.28 -44.69 15.07
N CYS A 527 -4.48 -44.66 14.50
CA CYS A 527 -5.36 -45.82 14.38
C CYS A 527 -5.59 -46.13 12.89
N PHE A 528 -5.22 -47.32 12.45
CA PHE A 528 -5.57 -47.87 11.15
C PHE A 528 -6.80 -48.75 11.31
N LEU A 529 -7.92 -48.34 10.69
CA LEU A 529 -9.12 -49.16 10.56
C LEU A 529 -9.16 -49.70 9.14
N MET A 530 -8.87 -51.00 8.99
CA MET A 530 -8.80 -51.67 7.70
C MET A 530 -9.96 -52.66 7.60
N ALA A 531 -11.06 -52.25 6.99
CA ALA A 531 -12.26 -53.07 6.77
C ALA A 531 -12.89 -52.74 5.41
N HIS A 532 -13.89 -53.52 4.99
CA HIS A 532 -14.84 -53.07 3.96
C HIS A 532 -15.64 -51.87 4.47
N GLY A 533 -16.05 -51.01 3.54
CA GLY A 533 -16.83 -49.81 3.85
C GLY A 533 -17.98 -49.61 2.88
N ARG A 534 -19.13 -49.21 3.42
CA ARG A 534 -20.33 -48.86 2.64
C ARG A 534 -21.08 -47.71 3.30
N LYS A 535 -21.97 -47.06 2.54
CA LYS A 535 -22.83 -46.01 3.10
C LYS A 535 -24.06 -46.61 3.77
N ASP A 536 -24.42 -46.10 4.94
CA ASP A 536 -25.68 -46.46 5.60
C ASP A 536 -26.91 -45.81 4.94
N ALA A 537 -28.10 -46.09 5.47
CA ALA A 537 -29.36 -45.53 4.98
C ALA A 537 -29.41 -43.98 5.04
N GLN A 538 -28.61 -43.37 5.92
CA GLN A 538 -28.45 -41.93 6.08
C GLN A 538 -27.27 -41.38 5.25
N ARG A 539 -26.69 -42.19 4.34
CA ARG A 539 -25.55 -41.87 3.47
C ARG A 539 -24.24 -41.56 4.21
N ARG A 540 -24.09 -42.01 5.46
CA ARG A 540 -22.84 -41.88 6.24
C ARG A 540 -21.88 -43.00 5.87
N ASP A 541 -20.58 -42.69 5.81
CA ASP A 541 -19.54 -43.70 5.55
C ASP A 541 -19.36 -44.60 6.79
N CYS A 542 -19.58 -45.90 6.61
CA CYS A 542 -19.50 -46.91 7.66
C CYS A 542 -18.45 -47.97 7.35
N ILE A 543 -17.78 -48.48 8.37
CA ILE A 543 -17.03 -49.74 8.29
C ILE A 543 -17.95 -50.93 8.57
N ILE A 544 -17.57 -52.09 8.07
CA ILE A 544 -18.33 -53.34 8.22
C ILE A 544 -17.47 -54.37 8.95
N ASP A 545 -17.98 -54.92 10.04
CA ASP A 545 -17.32 -56.00 10.77
C ASP A 545 -17.51 -57.39 10.12
N GLY A 546 -16.85 -58.40 10.67
CA GLY A 546 -16.92 -59.78 10.14
C GLY A 546 -18.32 -60.40 10.15
N HIS A 547 -19.30 -59.79 10.82
CA HIS A 547 -20.69 -60.23 10.89
C HIS A 547 -21.64 -59.39 10.04
N GLY A 548 -21.14 -58.38 9.33
CA GLY A 548 -21.95 -57.50 8.47
C GLY A 548 -22.55 -56.30 9.20
N VAL A 549 -22.20 -56.09 10.48
CA VAL A 549 -22.66 -54.96 11.29
C VAL A 549 -21.93 -53.70 10.84
N GLN A 550 -22.70 -52.61 10.65
CA GLN A 550 -22.15 -51.33 10.19
C GLN A 550 -21.85 -50.41 11.36
N SER A 551 -20.74 -49.68 11.28
CA SER A 551 -20.36 -48.66 12.26
C SER A 551 -19.95 -47.36 11.56
N PRO A 552 -20.63 -46.24 11.83
CA PRO A 552 -20.28 -44.95 11.23
C PRO A 552 -18.88 -44.50 11.64
N VAL A 553 -18.03 -44.18 10.65
CA VAL A 553 -16.64 -43.76 10.88
C VAL A 553 -16.58 -42.50 11.76
N LEU A 554 -17.54 -41.59 11.60
CA LEU A 554 -17.64 -40.36 12.38
C LEU A 554 -17.85 -40.64 13.89
N GLU A 555 -18.61 -41.67 14.25
CA GLU A 555 -18.88 -42.03 15.65
C GLU A 555 -17.63 -42.64 16.30
N LEU A 556 -16.93 -43.50 15.56
CA LEU A 556 -15.64 -44.07 16.00
C LEU A 556 -14.57 -42.98 16.19
N ALA A 557 -14.48 -42.03 15.26
CA ALA A 557 -13.51 -40.93 15.32
C ALA A 557 -13.87 -39.88 16.38
N ALA A 558 -15.15 -39.63 16.64
CA ALA A 558 -15.61 -38.65 17.63
C ALA A 558 -15.12 -38.97 19.05
N LYS A 559 -14.85 -40.24 19.36
CA LYS A 559 -14.32 -40.67 20.66
C LYS A 559 -13.01 -39.99 21.04
N PHE A 560 -12.21 -39.57 20.06
CA PHE A 560 -10.89 -38.94 20.24
C PHE A 560 -10.87 -37.43 19.99
N LYS A 561 -12.02 -36.80 19.72
CA LYS A 561 -12.13 -35.32 19.69
C LYS A 561 -12.28 -34.81 21.12
N ALA A 562 -11.46 -33.84 21.52
CA ALA A 562 -11.66 -33.13 22.78
C ALA A 562 -13.01 -32.39 22.74
N SER A 563 -13.77 -32.40 23.84
CA SER A 563 -14.85 -31.43 24.02
C SER A 563 -14.21 -30.05 23.98
N VAL A 564 -14.63 -29.23 23.01
CA VAL A 564 -14.16 -27.85 22.82
C VAL A 564 -14.46 -27.00 24.04
#